data_AF-A0AAW5KI33-F1
#
_entry.id   AF-A0AAW5KI33-F1
#
_cell.length_a   1.000
_cell.length_b   1.000
_cell.length_c   1.000
_cell.angle_alpha   90.00
_cell.angle_beta   90.00
_cell.angle_gamma   90.00
#
_symmetry.space_group_name_H-M   'P 1'
#
loop_
_entity.id
_entity.type
_entity.pdbx_description
1 polymer ?
#
loop_
_entity_poly.entity_id
_entity_poly.type
_entity_poly.pdbx_seq_one_letter_code
_entity_poly.pdbx_strand_id
1 'polypeptide(L)' 'GCYLECDYMACCQEEEDLCLAEYHRRRKASDLHEGAFVHIDIPLTLAHQTELLTEAGLARVELLYQNEGTALLRAEME' A
#
# COMPACT_ATOMS: atom_id res chain seq x y z
N GLY A 1 10.74 8.44 15.92
CA GLY A 1 11.02 8.86 14.52
C GLY A 1 9.71 8.87 13.76
N CYS A 2 9.62 9.59 12.65
CA CYS A 2 8.41 9.62 11.82
C CYS A 2 8.67 8.95 10.47
N TYR A 3 7.65 8.24 9.98
CA TYR A 3 7.53 7.73 8.63
C TYR A 3 6.59 8.65 7.86
N LEU A 4 6.99 9.01 6.64
CA LEU A 4 6.18 9.81 5.73
C LEU A 4 5.97 8.99 4.47
N GLU A 5 4.71 8.81 4.09
CA GLU A 5 4.31 8.10 2.88
C GLU A 5 3.51 9.05 2.00
N CYS A 6 3.89 9.15 0.74
CA CYS A 6 3.20 9.98 -0.23
C CYS A 6 3.02 9.18 -1.50
N ASP A 7 1.86 8.55 -1.65
CA ASP A 7 1.62 7.62 -2.74
C ASP A 7 0.16 7.66 -3.22
N TYR A 8 -0.11 6.92 -4.30
CA TYR A 8 -1.43 6.65 -4.81
C TYR A 8 -2.14 5.60 -3.94
N MET A 9 -3.27 6.00 -3.37
CA MET A 9 -4.19 5.13 -2.64
C MET A 9 -5.33 4.73 -3.55
N ALA A 10 -5.65 3.44 -3.57
CA ALA A 10 -6.82 2.92 -4.28
C ALA A 10 -8.10 3.59 -3.73
N CYS A 11 -8.98 4.02 -4.63
CA CYS A 11 -10.20 4.73 -4.25
C CYS A 11 -11.23 3.80 -3.58
N CYS A 12 -11.14 2.50 -3.82
CA CYS A 12 -12.02 1.48 -3.28
C CYS A 12 -11.34 0.10 -3.29
N GLN A 13 -11.95 -0.87 -2.59
CA GLN A 13 -11.47 -2.26 -2.55
C GLN A 13 -11.43 -2.89 -3.95
N GLU A 14 -12.35 -2.54 -4.84
CA GLU A 14 -12.38 -3.08 -6.21
C GLU A 14 -11.10 -2.73 -6.98
N GLU A 15 -10.59 -1.50 -6.85
CA GLU A 15 -9.34 -1.09 -7.49
C GLU A 15 -8.13 -1.83 -6.90
N GLU A 16 -8.04 -1.93 -5.57
CA GLU A 16 -7.00 -2.69 -4.88
C GLU A 16 -6.98 -4.16 -5.34
N ASP A 17 -8.15 -4.81 -5.39
CA ASP A 17 -8.33 -6.20 -5.82
C ASP A 17 -7.92 -6.38 -7.30
N LEU A 18 -8.23 -5.41 -8.17
CA LEU A 18 -7.83 -5.44 -9.58
C LEU A 18 -6.30 -5.35 -9.72
N CYS A 19 -5.65 -4.46 -8.97
CA CYS A 19 -4.20 -4.32 -8.97
C CYS A 19 -3.52 -5.60 -8.45
N LEU A 20 -4.04 -6.20 -7.38
CA LEU A 20 -3.54 -7.47 -6.84
C LEU A 20 -3.73 -8.64 -7.81
N ALA A 21 -4.88 -8.73 -8.48
CA ALA A 21 -5.13 -9.74 -9.51
C ALA A 21 -4.17 -9.61 -10.69
N GLU A 22 -3.86 -8.37 -11.11
CA GLU A 22 -2.88 -8.09 -12.16
C GLU A 22 -1.46 -8.51 -11.75
N TYR A 23 -1.06 -8.25 -10.50
CA TYR A 23 0.20 -8.77 -9.95
C TYR A 23 0.25 -10.30 -10.07
N HIS A 24 -0.78 -11.01 -9.62
CA HIS A 24 -0.81 -12.47 -9.71
C HIS A 24 -0.76 -12.97 -11.15
N ARG A 25 -1.45 -12.31 -12.08
CA ARG A 25 -1.42 -12.65 -13.50
C ARG A 25 0.00 -12.49 -14.07
N ARG A 26 0.66 -11.36 -13.81
CA ARG A 26 2.03 -11.09 -14.27
C ARG A 26 3.04 -12.03 -13.62
N ARG A 27 2.89 -12.33 -12.33
CA ARG A 27 3.76 -13.26 -11.60
C ARG A 27 3.70 -14.66 -12.21
N LYS A 28 2.51 -15.15 -12.57
CA LYS A 28 2.32 -16.44 -13.25
C LYS A 28 2.89 -16.46 -14.67
N ALA A 29 2.86 -15.33 -15.37
CA ALA A 29 3.38 -15.20 -16.73
C ALA A 29 4.90 -14.90 -16.78
N SER A 30 5.53 -14.64 -15.64
CA SER A 30 6.96 -14.31 -15.55
C SER A 30 7.82 -15.57 -15.50
N ASP A 31 9.03 -15.49 -16.04
CA ASP A 31 10.06 -16.55 -15.92
C ASP A 31 10.80 -16.51 -14.57
N LEU A 32 10.26 -15.80 -13.57
CA LEU A 32 10.89 -15.67 -12.26
C LEU A 32 10.72 -16.95 -11.44
N HIS A 33 11.80 -17.39 -10.81
CA HIS A 33 11.80 -18.54 -9.90
C HIS A 33 10.69 -18.44 -8.84
N GLU A 34 10.12 -19.58 -8.42
CA GLU A 34 8.96 -19.63 -7.53
C GLU A 34 9.19 -18.94 -6.17
N GLY A 35 10.43 -18.92 -5.68
CA GLY A 35 10.84 -18.23 -4.45
C GLY A 35 11.24 -16.76 -4.60
N ALA A 36 11.11 -16.16 -5.80
CA ALA A 36 11.55 -14.78 -6.01
C ALA A 36 10.71 -13.82 -5.16
N PHE A 37 11.38 -13.08 -4.28
CA PHE A 37 10.77 -11.96 -3.57
C PHE A 37 10.67 -10.78 -4.54
N VAL A 38 9.43 -10.44 -4.90
CA VAL A 38 9.11 -9.31 -5.77
C VAL A 38 8.21 -8.39 -4.97
N HIS A 39 8.67 -7.17 -4.73
CA HIS A 39 7.84 -6.11 -4.18
C HIS A 39 7.34 -5.26 -5.35
N ILE A 40 6.04 -5.28 -5.58
CA ILE A 40 5.36 -4.33 -6.45
C ILE A 40 4.55 -3.43 -5.54
N ASP A 41 4.64 -2.13 -5.78
CA ASP A 41 3.83 -1.12 -5.08
C ASP A 41 2.39 -1.23 -5.60
N ILE A 42 1.60 -2.06 -4.91
CA ILE A 42 0.18 -2.26 -5.21
C ILE A 42 -0.55 -1.22 -4.37
N PRO A 43 -1.31 -0.29 -4.99
CA PRO A 43 -1.98 0.74 -4.23
C PRO A 43 -3.05 0.10 -3.35
N LEU A 44 -3.01 0.44 -2.07
CA LEU A 44 -4.00 0.01 -1.10
C LEU A 44 -5.03 1.11 -0.88
N THR A 45 -6.20 0.73 -0.39
CA THR A 45 -7.13 1.70 0.16
C THR A 45 -6.48 2.38 1.36
N LEU A 46 -6.83 3.65 1.58
CA LEU A 46 -6.31 4.41 2.73
C LEU A 46 -6.56 3.70 4.07
N ALA A 47 -7.71 3.01 4.19
CA ALA A 47 -8.06 2.25 5.38
C ALA A 47 -7.12 1.06 5.59
N HIS A 48 -6.89 0.26 4.54
CA HIS A 48 -6.00 -0.89 4.60
C HIS A 48 -4.53 -0.47 4.83
N GLN A 49 -4.05 0.59 4.17
CA GLN A 49 -2.72 1.15 4.44
C GLN A 49 -2.56 1.57 5.91
N THR A 50 -3.57 2.27 6.46
CA THR A 50 -3.56 2.70 7.87
C THR A 50 -3.53 1.53 8.84
N GLU A 51 -4.30 0.47 8.55
CA GLU A 51 -4.31 -0.77 9.34
C GLU A 51 -2.93 -1.43 9.35
N LEU A 52 -2.30 -1.62 8.19
CA LEU A 52 -0.96 -2.22 8.09
C LEU A 52 0.12 -1.41 8.80
N LEU A 53 0.09 -0.07 8.69
CA LEU A 53 1.02 0.79 9.42
C LEU A 53 0.84 0.65 10.93
N THR A 54 -0.41 0.53 11.40
CA THR A 54 -0.73 0.31 12.81
C THR A 54 -0.24 -1.06 13.28
N GLU A 55 -0.47 -2.12 12.51
CA GLU A 55 0.03 -3.48 12.80
C GLU A 55 1.57 -3.56 12.79
N ALA A 56 2.23 -2.72 11.98
CA ALA A 56 3.68 -2.57 11.97
C ALA A 56 4.24 -1.84 13.20
N GLY A 57 3.39 -1.36 14.13
CA GLY A 57 3.78 -0.72 15.38
C GLY A 57 3.78 0.81 15.34
N LEU A 58 3.30 1.43 14.26
CA LEU A 58 3.15 2.88 14.18
C LEU A 58 1.84 3.27 14.86
N ALA A 59 1.95 3.70 16.13
CA ALA A 59 0.81 3.98 16.99
C ALA A 59 -0.06 5.15 16.54
N ARG A 60 0.49 6.08 15.75
CA ARG A 60 -0.27 7.22 15.22
C ARG A 60 -0.05 7.36 13.73
N VAL A 61 -1.10 7.13 12.95
CA VAL A 61 -1.14 7.38 11.50
C VAL A 61 -2.10 8.54 11.22
N GLU A 62 -1.62 9.55 10.50
CA GLU A 62 -2.36 10.77 10.21
C GLU A 62 -2.30 11.10 8.72
N LEU A 63 -3.45 11.26 8.09
CA LEU A 63 -3.56 11.81 6.73
C LEU A 63 -3.34 13.32 6.78
N LEU A 64 -2.22 13.79 6.26
CA LEU A 64 -1.85 15.20 6.23
C LEU A 64 -2.42 15.93 5.01
N TYR A 65 -2.54 15.24 3.89
CA TYR A 65 -3.03 15.80 2.63
C TYR A 65 -3.60 14.72 1.73
N GLN A 66 -4.62 15.06 0.94
CA GLN A 66 -5.12 14.21 -0.13
C GLN A 66 -5.53 15.06 -1.33
N ASN A 67 -5.13 14.62 -2.52
CA ASN A 67 -5.62 15.14 -3.80
C ASN A 67 -5.96 13.96 -4.71
N GLU A 68 -7.25 13.73 -4.90
CA GLU A 68 -7.77 12.56 -5.60
C GLU A 68 -7.19 11.27 -4.98
N GLY A 69 -6.52 10.43 -5.78
CA GLY A 69 -5.87 9.22 -5.26
C GLY A 69 -4.53 9.46 -4.58
N THR A 70 -3.91 10.64 -4.69
CA THR A 70 -2.63 10.90 -4.01
C THR A 70 -2.84 11.27 -2.56
N ALA A 71 -2.26 10.52 -1.62
CA ALA A 71 -2.35 10.77 -0.19
C ALA A 71 -0.98 10.94 0.46
N LEU A 72 -0.85 11.89 1.38
CA LEU A 72 0.32 12.06 2.26
C LEU A 72 -0.06 11.62 3.67
N LEU A 73 0.51 10.50 4.13
CA LEU A 73 0.41 9.99 5.48
C LEU A 73 1.66 10.33 6.28
N ARG A 74 1.48 10.63 7.57
CA ARG A 74 2.54 10.63 8.57
C ARG A 74 2.22 9.56 9.61
N ALA A 75 3.18 8.68 9.85
CA ALA A 75 3.06 7.65 10.85
C ALA A 75 4.20 7.75 11.89
N GLU A 76 3.89 7.56 13.16
CA GLU A 76 4.83 7.72 14.27
C GLU A 76 4.67 6.57 15.27
N MET A 77 5.79 6.15 15.87
CA MET A 77 5.81 5.25 17.03
C MET A 77 5.34 6.03 18.29
N GLU A 78 4.95 5.32 19.35
CA GLU A 78 4.79 5.91 20.71
C GLU A 78 6.07 6.56 21.26
#